data_AF-T0PFT1-F1
#
_entry.id   AF-T0PFT1-F1
#
_cell.length_a   1.000
_cell.length_b   1.000
_cell.length_c   1.000
_cell.angle_alpha   90.00
_cell.angle_beta   90.00
_cell.angle_gamma   90.00
#
_symmetry.space_group_name_H-M   'P 1'
#
loop_
_entity.id
_entity.type
_entity.pdbx_description
1 polymer ?
#
loop_
_entity_poly.entity_id
_entity_poly.type
_entity_poly.pdbx_seq_one_letter_code
_entity_poly.pdbx_strand_id
1 'polypeptide(L)'
;MRTKESGNYQIHPALVAFREAWLELGFKTGLPIADQFHTLWESAIILYRPLSSGDDVGSALMIVGPLLPVLSWPSPIKPPPGQRLIPCGLNDGEVEQHLAGEWLRLMTLLGEPRLIECSRRIFNRVLTDEQRLNWFQKKRLSQDYWAKVCGLSREQLAHAQEALSKSRQKDKKNGMVSVPEPNFFLQRLADE
;
A
#
# COMPACT_ATOMS: atom_id res chain seq x y z
N MET A 1 15.50 3.04 26.19
CA MET A 1 14.50 3.12 25.09
C MET A 1 13.36 2.20 25.50
N ARG A 2 12.18 2.74 25.86
CA ARG A 2 11.09 1.95 26.44
C ARG A 2 10.37 1.18 25.33
N THR A 3 10.43 -0.15 25.38
CA THR A 3 9.52 -1.06 24.68
C THR A 3 8.14 -0.91 25.30
N LYS A 4 7.25 -0.11 24.68
CA LYS A 4 5.84 -0.03 25.07
C LYS A 4 5.13 -1.27 24.53
N GLU A 5 4.92 -2.25 25.40
CA GLU A 5 4.07 -3.41 25.16
C GLU A 5 2.59 -3.01 25.34
N SER A 6 1.73 -3.45 24.41
CA SER A 6 0.25 -3.31 24.40
C SER A 6 -0.38 -1.92 24.19
N GLY A 7 -0.04 -1.24 23.08
CA GLY A 7 -0.89 -0.16 22.55
C GLY A 7 -2.06 -0.71 21.72
N ASN A 8 -3.25 -0.10 21.81
CA ASN A 8 -4.30 -0.29 20.82
C ASN A 8 -3.87 0.41 19.52
N TYR A 9 -3.64 -0.36 18.44
CA TYR A 9 -3.21 0.18 17.15
C TYR A 9 -4.38 0.25 16.18
N GLN A 10 -4.42 1.33 15.42
CA GLN A 10 -5.28 1.49 14.25
C GLN A 10 -4.40 1.80 13.03
N ILE A 11 -4.87 1.47 11.84
CA ILE A 11 -4.19 1.84 10.60
C ILE A 11 -5.00 2.95 9.95
N HIS A 12 -4.32 3.99 9.46
CA HIS A 12 -4.98 5.04 8.72
C HIS A 12 -5.78 4.48 7.52
N PRO A 13 -7.02 4.93 7.27
CA PRO A 13 -7.85 4.38 6.18
C PRO A 13 -7.18 4.44 4.80
N ALA A 14 -6.42 5.49 4.51
CA ALA A 14 -5.67 5.60 3.25
C ALA A 14 -4.62 4.48 3.08
N LEU A 15 -3.87 4.14 4.14
CA LEU A 15 -2.93 3.01 4.12
C LEU A 15 -3.65 1.69 3.81
N VAL A 16 -4.82 1.48 4.43
CA VAL A 16 -5.66 0.30 4.18
C VAL A 16 -6.09 0.26 2.71
N ALA A 17 -6.60 1.37 2.17
CA ALA A 17 -7.05 1.44 0.78
C ALA A 17 -5.92 1.16 -0.22
N PHE A 18 -4.73 1.73 0.01
CA PHE A 18 -3.54 1.44 -0.81
C PHE A 18 -3.14 -0.04 -0.69
N ARG A 19 -3.16 -0.61 0.52
CA ARG A 19 -2.84 -2.03 0.75
C ARG A 19 -3.82 -2.96 0.07
N GLU A 20 -5.11 -2.74 0.20
CA GLU A 20 -6.13 -3.58 -0.42
C GLU A 20 -6.07 -3.51 -1.95
N ALA A 21 -5.93 -2.30 -2.51
CA ALA A 21 -5.76 -2.12 -3.94
C ALA A 21 -4.47 -2.80 -4.44
N TRP A 22 -3.39 -2.73 -3.65
CA TRP A 22 -2.15 -3.43 -3.93
C TRP A 22 -2.31 -4.94 -3.91
N LEU A 23 -2.87 -5.51 -2.84
CA LEU A 23 -3.06 -6.96 -2.71
C LEU A 23 -3.93 -7.48 -3.85
N GLU A 24 -5.04 -6.81 -4.17
CA GLU A 24 -5.91 -7.24 -5.25
C GLU A 24 -5.19 -7.28 -6.61
N LEU A 25 -4.28 -6.34 -6.86
CA LEU A 25 -3.50 -6.30 -8.10
C LEU A 25 -2.27 -7.21 -8.05
N GLY A 26 -1.57 -7.27 -6.92
CA GLY A 26 -0.38 -8.08 -6.67
C GLY A 26 -0.66 -9.58 -6.72
N PHE A 27 -1.73 -10.04 -6.06
CA PHE A 27 -2.21 -11.43 -6.15
C PHE A 27 -2.54 -11.85 -7.59
N LYS A 28 -2.98 -10.90 -8.43
CA LYS A 28 -3.34 -11.17 -9.84
C LYS A 28 -2.15 -11.11 -10.80
N THR A 29 -0.98 -10.68 -10.35
CA THR A 29 0.13 -10.31 -11.25
C THR A 29 1.43 -11.07 -10.98
N GLY A 30 1.49 -11.86 -9.91
CA GLY A 30 2.64 -12.72 -9.60
C GLY A 30 3.94 -11.95 -9.40
N LEU A 31 3.85 -10.66 -9.06
CA LEU A 31 5.00 -9.79 -8.90
C LEU A 31 5.68 -10.13 -7.55
N PRO A 32 6.97 -10.54 -7.55
CA PRO A 32 7.71 -11.00 -6.37
C PRO A 32 8.17 -9.83 -5.49
N ILE A 33 7.33 -8.82 -5.35
CA ILE A 33 7.60 -7.64 -4.54
C ILE A 33 7.72 -8.06 -3.08
N ALA A 34 6.81 -8.90 -2.56
CA ALA A 34 6.80 -9.28 -1.15
C ALA A 34 8.20 -9.70 -0.64
N ASP A 35 8.93 -10.53 -1.41
CA ASP A 35 10.28 -10.98 -1.08
C ASP A 35 11.34 -9.87 -1.16
N GLN A 36 11.19 -8.91 -2.06
CA GLN A 36 12.10 -7.77 -2.20
C GLN A 36 11.92 -6.72 -1.11
N PHE A 37 10.73 -6.62 -0.49
CA PHE A 37 10.47 -5.66 0.59
C PHE A 37 10.55 -6.28 2.00
N HIS A 38 10.73 -7.59 2.11
CA HIS A 38 10.87 -8.25 3.42
C HIS A 38 12.04 -7.73 4.26
N THR A 39 13.13 -7.27 3.65
CA THR A 39 14.26 -6.65 4.38
C THR A 39 14.01 -5.21 4.80
N LEU A 40 12.99 -4.55 4.22
CA LEU A 40 12.77 -3.12 4.40
C LEU A 40 11.96 -2.77 5.65
N TRP A 41 11.18 -3.70 6.22
CA TRP A 41 10.40 -3.40 7.42
C TRP A 41 11.22 -3.50 8.72
N GLU A 42 12.20 -4.40 8.83
CA GLU A 42 12.97 -4.63 10.07
C GLU A 42 13.70 -3.37 10.55
N SER A 43 14.12 -2.51 9.61
CA SER A 43 14.81 -1.24 9.91
C SER A 43 13.94 0.00 9.72
N ALA A 44 12.66 -0.17 9.36
CA ALA A 44 11.81 0.97 9.09
C ALA A 44 11.52 1.79 10.35
N ILE A 45 11.32 3.08 10.15
CA ILE A 45 10.76 3.95 11.18
C ILE A 45 9.29 4.12 10.84
N ILE A 46 8.40 3.76 11.75
CA ILE A 46 6.96 3.84 11.56
C ILE A 46 6.44 5.14 12.15
N LEU A 47 5.71 5.86 11.31
CA LEU A 47 5.04 7.10 11.69
C LEU A 47 3.68 6.77 12.28
N TYR A 48 3.35 7.42 13.39
CA TYR A 48 2.03 7.30 14.00
C TYR A 48 1.47 8.65 14.45
N ARG A 49 0.15 8.75 14.50
CA ARG A 49 -0.58 9.83 15.17
C ARG A 49 -1.14 9.31 16.49
N PRO A 50 -0.96 10.01 17.61
CA PRO A 50 -1.70 9.68 18.82
C PRO A 50 -3.19 9.94 18.59
N LEU A 51 -4.03 8.94 18.89
CA LEU A 51 -5.46 9.14 18.99
C LEU A 51 -5.72 9.64 20.42
N SER A 52 -6.37 10.80 20.54
CA SER A 52 -6.72 11.36 21.84
C SER A 52 -7.58 10.35 22.61
N SER A 53 -7.01 9.71 23.62
CA SER A 53 -7.78 9.02 24.64
C SER A 53 -8.40 10.12 25.50
N GLY A 54 -9.73 10.24 25.51
CA GLY A 54 -10.40 10.78 26.70
C GLY A 54 -9.83 10.02 27.91
N ASP A 55 -9.49 10.76 28.95
CA ASP A 55 -8.72 10.30 30.11
C ASP A 55 -9.02 8.86 30.54
N ASP A 56 -8.26 7.88 30.06
CA ASP A 56 -7.85 6.68 30.78
C ASP A 56 -7.09 5.69 29.87
N VAL A 57 -6.00 5.17 30.43
CA VAL A 57 -5.35 3.86 30.15
C VAL A 57 -5.28 3.42 28.68
N GLY A 58 -4.20 3.83 28.01
CA GLY A 58 -3.74 3.24 26.75
C GLY A 58 -4.06 4.10 25.53
N SER A 59 -3.25 5.14 25.28
CA SER A 59 -3.40 6.01 24.11
C SER A 59 -3.37 5.15 22.84
N ALA A 60 -4.52 5.05 22.15
CA ALA A 60 -4.57 4.35 20.89
C ALA A 60 -3.67 5.08 19.88
N LEU A 61 -2.95 4.34 19.04
CA LEU A 61 -2.03 4.92 18.07
C LEU A 61 -2.54 4.60 16.67
N MET A 62 -2.62 5.61 15.81
CA MET A 62 -2.93 5.41 14.41
C MET A 62 -1.63 5.37 13.61
N ILE A 63 -1.30 4.22 13.02
CA ILE A 63 -0.21 4.06 12.07
C ILE A 63 -0.55 4.81 10.79
N VAL A 64 0.36 5.67 10.33
CA VAL A 64 0.16 6.48 9.11
C VAL A 64 1.15 6.16 8.00
N GLY A 65 2.24 5.45 8.29
CA GLY A 65 3.20 4.99 7.27
C GLY A 65 4.54 4.59 7.90
N PRO A 66 5.60 4.40 7.10
CA PRO A 66 5.63 4.43 5.64
C PRO A 66 4.92 3.24 5.00
N LEU A 67 4.47 3.41 3.76
CA LEU A 67 3.56 2.47 3.12
C LEU A 67 4.15 1.07 2.95
N LEU A 68 5.36 0.98 2.38
CA LEU A 68 5.99 -0.29 2.02
C LEU A 68 6.22 -1.24 3.22
N PRO A 69 6.82 -0.78 4.33
CA PRO A 69 6.90 -1.60 5.54
C PRO A 69 5.54 -2.12 6.00
N VAL A 70 4.51 -1.26 6.02
CA VAL A 70 3.15 -1.66 6.42
C VAL A 70 2.55 -2.70 5.46
N LEU A 71 2.82 -2.60 4.15
CA LEU A 71 2.39 -3.62 3.16
C LEU A 71 3.03 -4.99 3.41
N SER A 72 4.27 -5.01 3.91
CA SER A 72 5.01 -6.24 4.20
C SER A 72 4.76 -6.84 5.58
N TRP A 73 3.96 -6.19 6.43
CA TRP A 73 3.66 -6.73 7.75
C TRP A 73 2.86 -8.03 7.67
N PRO A 74 3.23 -9.04 8.48
CA PRO A 74 2.43 -10.26 8.59
C PRO A 74 1.00 -9.93 9.00
N SER A 75 0.81 -9.13 10.05
CA SER A 75 -0.49 -8.66 10.51
C SER A 75 -0.61 -7.14 10.30
N PRO A 76 -1.62 -6.65 9.57
CA PRO A 76 -1.73 -5.23 9.25
C PRO A 76 -2.02 -4.40 10.51
N ILE A 77 -2.73 -4.97 11.48
CA ILE A 77 -3.28 -4.24 12.63
C ILE A 77 -2.25 -3.93 13.72
N LYS A 78 -1.03 -4.45 13.65
CA LYS A 78 -0.02 -4.24 14.70
C LYS A 78 1.38 -4.16 14.09
N PRO A 79 2.18 -3.14 14.46
CA PRO A 79 3.60 -3.10 14.11
C PRO A 79 4.33 -4.36 14.62
N PRO A 80 5.22 -4.97 13.82
CA PRO A 80 6.07 -6.05 14.27
C PRO A 80 6.90 -5.67 15.51
N PRO A 81 7.29 -6.65 16.35
CA PRO A 81 8.17 -6.38 17.50
C PRO A 81 9.48 -5.70 17.09
N GLY A 82 10.00 -4.80 17.93
CA GLY A 82 11.28 -4.12 17.69
C GLY A 82 11.21 -2.89 16.77
N GLN A 83 10.05 -2.61 16.18
CA GLN A 83 9.85 -1.49 15.29
C GLN A 83 10.01 -0.13 16.01
N ARG A 84 10.75 0.79 15.41
CA ARG A 84 10.87 2.16 15.92
C ARG A 84 9.63 2.97 15.52
N LEU A 85 8.96 3.57 16.51
CA LEU A 85 7.78 4.40 16.31
C LEU A 85 8.12 5.87 16.55
N ILE A 86 7.74 6.76 15.62
CA ILE A 86 7.90 8.21 15.73
C ILE A 86 6.53 8.90 15.59
N PRO A 87 6.15 9.78 16.53
CA PRO A 87 4.92 10.55 16.40
C PRO A 87 5.03 11.58 15.25
N CYS A 88 3.95 11.76 14.50
CA CYS A 88 3.85 12.80 13.48
C CYS A 88 2.57 13.64 13.67
N GLY A 89 2.65 14.92 13.27
CA GLY A 89 1.53 15.86 13.32
C GLY A 89 0.73 15.97 12.01
N LEU A 90 0.93 15.04 11.07
CA LEU A 90 0.25 15.09 9.77
C LEU A 90 -1.26 14.95 9.95
N ASN A 91 -2.05 15.79 9.28
CA ASN A 91 -3.50 15.61 9.12
C ASN A 91 -3.82 14.54 8.05
N ASP A 92 -5.11 14.21 7.87
CA ASP A 92 -5.51 13.10 6.99
C ASP A 92 -5.13 13.33 5.52
N GLY A 93 -5.34 14.54 5.00
CA GLY A 93 -4.93 14.88 3.63
C GLY A 93 -3.41 14.86 3.44
N GLU A 94 -2.66 15.28 4.46
CA GLU A 94 -1.19 15.20 4.45
C GLU A 94 -0.70 13.74 4.49
N VAL A 95 -1.37 12.87 5.25
CA VAL A 95 -1.07 11.42 5.25
C VAL A 95 -1.32 10.85 3.86
N GLU A 96 -2.46 11.12 3.23
CA GLU A 96 -2.78 10.64 1.89
C GLU A 96 -1.75 11.11 0.85
N GLN A 97 -1.39 12.39 0.89
CA GLN A 97 -0.38 12.95 -0.01
C GLN A 97 1.00 12.35 0.24
N HIS A 98 1.39 12.13 1.51
CA HIS A 98 2.64 11.48 1.88
C HIS A 98 2.71 10.06 1.30
N LEU A 99 1.65 9.27 1.48
CA LEU A 99 1.58 7.90 0.97
C LEU A 99 1.64 7.83 -0.57
N ALA A 100 0.91 8.72 -1.25
CA ALA A 100 0.97 8.82 -2.71
C ALA A 100 2.37 9.22 -3.20
N GLY A 101 3.03 10.14 -2.51
CA GLY A 101 4.40 10.57 -2.78
C GLY A 101 5.42 9.46 -2.56
N GLU A 102 5.34 8.72 -1.44
CA GLU A 102 6.20 7.57 -1.18
C GLU A 102 6.06 6.48 -2.24
N TRP A 103 4.81 6.16 -2.61
CA TRP A 103 4.54 5.19 -3.66
C TRP A 103 5.13 5.63 -4.98
N LEU A 104 4.87 6.87 -5.40
CA LEU A 104 5.37 7.38 -6.67
C LEU A 104 6.91 7.37 -6.71
N ARG A 105 7.55 7.86 -5.64
CA ARG A 105 9.02 7.85 -5.52
C ARG A 105 9.58 6.44 -5.69
N LEU A 106 8.95 5.44 -5.08
CA LEU A 106 9.38 4.05 -5.23
C LEU A 106 9.22 3.56 -6.68
N MET A 107 8.07 3.83 -7.31
CA MET A 107 7.83 3.38 -8.69
C MET A 107 8.84 3.98 -9.67
N THR A 108 9.15 5.27 -9.53
CA THR A 108 10.18 5.94 -10.34
C THR A 108 11.56 5.38 -10.06
N LEU A 109 11.89 5.05 -8.80
CA LEU A 109 13.18 4.46 -8.44
C LEU A 109 13.37 3.05 -9.02
N LEU A 110 12.35 2.21 -8.95
CA LEU A 110 12.42 0.83 -9.44
C LEU A 110 12.40 0.76 -10.97
N GLY A 111 11.68 1.68 -11.62
CA GLY A 111 11.59 1.73 -13.09
C GLY A 111 10.93 0.50 -13.73
N GLU A 112 10.33 -0.40 -12.95
CA GLU A 112 9.76 -1.65 -13.48
C GLU A 112 8.37 -1.37 -14.08
N PRO A 113 8.18 -1.60 -15.41
CA PRO A 113 6.96 -1.16 -16.10
C PRO A 113 5.65 -1.77 -15.60
N ARG A 114 5.64 -3.02 -15.13
CA ARG A 114 4.46 -3.69 -14.57
C ARG A 114 4.08 -3.09 -13.23
N LEU A 115 5.05 -2.78 -12.37
CA LEU A 115 4.83 -2.10 -11.11
C LEU A 115 4.26 -0.71 -11.34
N ILE A 116 4.83 0.03 -12.29
CA ILE A 116 4.37 1.36 -12.66
C ILE A 116 2.95 1.30 -13.23
N GLU A 117 2.62 0.35 -14.10
CA GLU A 117 1.24 0.18 -14.60
C GLU A 117 0.27 -0.23 -13.48
N CYS A 118 0.67 -1.08 -12.54
CA CYS A 118 -0.13 -1.39 -11.35
C CYS A 118 -0.39 -0.14 -10.51
N SER A 119 0.64 0.68 -10.25
CA SER A 119 0.49 1.93 -9.48
C SER A 119 -0.50 2.89 -10.14
N ARG A 120 -0.49 3.00 -11.46
CA ARG A 120 -1.46 3.80 -12.22
C ARG A 120 -2.90 3.37 -11.94
N ARG A 121 -3.14 2.06 -11.87
CA ARG A 121 -4.47 1.49 -11.60
C ARG A 121 -4.88 1.73 -10.16
N ILE A 122 -3.94 1.59 -9.22
CA ILE A 122 -4.15 1.88 -7.80
C ILE A 122 -4.54 3.34 -7.61
N PHE A 123 -3.79 4.27 -8.22
CA PHE A 123 -4.06 5.71 -8.04
C PHE A 123 -5.37 6.14 -8.68
N ASN A 124 -5.78 5.52 -9.80
CA ASN A 124 -7.11 5.74 -10.38
C ASN A 124 -8.26 5.15 -9.54
N ARG A 125 -7.97 4.24 -8.60
CA ARG A 125 -8.97 3.61 -7.73
C ARG A 125 -9.03 4.24 -6.34
N VAL A 126 -7.88 4.43 -5.71
CA VAL A 126 -7.74 4.84 -4.31
C VAL A 126 -7.92 6.34 -4.17
N LEU A 127 -7.39 7.13 -5.11
CA LEU A 127 -7.51 8.57 -5.01
C LEU A 127 -8.92 9.03 -5.42
N THR A 128 -9.37 10.16 -4.90
CA THR A 128 -10.57 10.85 -5.37
C THR A 128 -10.28 11.63 -6.65
N ASP A 129 -11.33 12.04 -7.36
CA ASP A 129 -11.19 12.92 -8.52
C ASP A 129 -10.53 14.26 -8.14
N GLU A 130 -10.87 14.80 -6.97
CA GLU A 130 -10.28 16.02 -6.43
C GLU A 130 -8.79 15.85 -6.15
N GLN A 131 -8.38 14.78 -5.46
CA GLN A 131 -6.97 14.49 -5.22
C GLN A 131 -6.19 14.34 -6.53
N ARG A 132 -6.74 13.62 -7.52
CA ARG A 132 -6.08 13.48 -8.83
C ARG A 132 -5.98 14.80 -9.59
N LEU A 133 -6.99 15.65 -9.52
CA LEU A 133 -6.95 16.98 -10.12
C LEU A 133 -5.93 17.87 -9.42
N ASN A 134 -5.90 17.90 -8.09
CA ASN A 134 -5.02 18.74 -7.32
C ASN A 134 -3.55 18.33 -7.45
N TRP A 135 -3.26 17.02 -7.43
CA TRP A 135 -1.88 16.52 -7.41
C TRP A 135 -1.32 16.22 -8.80
N PHE A 136 -2.17 15.87 -9.77
CA PHE A 136 -1.74 15.44 -11.10
C PHE A 136 -2.38 16.24 -12.24
N GLN A 137 -3.30 17.17 -11.96
CA GLN A 137 -4.04 17.95 -12.97
C GLN A 137 -4.80 17.07 -13.98
N LYS A 138 -5.23 15.88 -13.55
CA LYS A 138 -5.98 14.92 -14.37
C LYS A 138 -7.10 14.30 -13.56
N LYS A 139 -8.31 14.19 -14.13
CA LYS A 139 -9.39 13.37 -13.52
C LYS A 139 -9.08 11.87 -13.56
N ARG A 140 -8.33 11.43 -14.57
CA ARG A 140 -7.92 10.04 -14.78
C ARG A 140 -6.48 9.98 -15.26
N LEU A 141 -5.68 9.14 -14.62
CA LEU A 141 -4.28 8.93 -14.96
C LEU A 141 -4.19 7.95 -16.13
N SER A 142 -4.03 8.48 -17.35
CA SER A 142 -3.84 7.70 -18.58
C SER A 142 -2.46 7.05 -18.61
N GLN A 143 -2.28 6.03 -19.46
CA GLN A 143 -0.96 5.41 -19.65
C GLN A 143 0.08 6.41 -20.17
N ASP A 144 -0.30 7.26 -21.14
CA ASP A 144 0.62 8.28 -21.67
C ASP A 144 1.10 9.24 -20.58
N TYR A 145 0.16 9.77 -19.78
CA TYR A 145 0.50 10.68 -18.68
C TYR A 145 1.38 9.98 -17.64
N TRP A 146 0.98 8.79 -17.20
CA TRP A 146 1.69 8.08 -16.14
C TRP A 146 3.07 7.60 -16.56
N ALA A 147 3.23 7.18 -17.83
CA ALA A 147 4.53 6.82 -18.38
C ALA A 147 5.49 8.00 -18.31
N LYS A 148 5.05 9.20 -18.71
CA LYS A 148 5.85 10.43 -18.63
C LYS A 148 6.26 10.77 -17.20
N VAL A 149 5.34 10.67 -16.24
CA VAL A 149 5.62 10.90 -14.82
C VAL A 149 6.71 9.95 -14.31
N CYS A 150 6.72 8.70 -14.76
CA CYS A 150 7.66 7.67 -14.31
C CYS A 150 8.88 7.48 -15.23
N GLY A 151 9.09 8.34 -16.22
CA GLY A 151 10.24 8.24 -17.14
C GLY A 151 10.20 7.05 -18.11
N LEU A 152 9.02 6.55 -18.44
CA LEU A 152 8.78 5.46 -19.39
C LEU A 152 8.07 5.96 -20.66
N SER A 153 8.05 5.12 -21.69
CA SER A 153 7.18 5.30 -22.85
C SER A 153 5.78 4.74 -22.61
N ARG A 154 4.80 5.24 -23.37
CA ARG A 154 3.43 4.72 -23.34
C ARG A 154 3.40 3.24 -23.74
N GLU A 155 4.22 2.86 -24.71
CA GLU A 155 4.33 1.50 -25.24
C GLU A 155 4.82 0.54 -24.15
N GLN A 156 5.77 0.94 -23.32
CA GLN A 156 6.23 0.15 -22.18
C GLN A 156 5.08 -0.14 -21.20
N LEU A 157 4.22 0.84 -20.90
CA LEU A 157 3.04 0.61 -20.06
C LEU A 157 1.95 -0.21 -20.75
N ALA A 158 1.78 -0.06 -22.07
CA ALA A 158 0.84 -0.87 -22.84
C ALA A 158 1.24 -2.35 -22.85
N HIS A 159 2.52 -2.65 -23.10
CA HIS A 159 3.06 -4.00 -23.00
C HIS A 159 2.98 -4.57 -21.58
N ALA A 160 3.27 -3.74 -20.57
CA ALA A 160 3.08 -4.14 -19.17
C ALA A 160 1.63 -4.53 -18.88
N GLN A 161 0.65 -3.71 -19.30
CA GLN A 161 -0.77 -4.02 -19.17
C GLN A 161 -1.15 -5.33 -19.85
N GLU A 162 -0.63 -5.59 -21.05
CA GLU A 162 -0.87 -6.83 -21.78
C GLU A 162 -0.30 -8.04 -21.02
N ALA A 163 0.95 -7.94 -20.53
CA ALA A 163 1.59 -8.99 -19.74
C ALA A 163 0.81 -9.31 -18.45
N LEU A 164 0.33 -8.29 -17.74
CA LEU A 164 -0.52 -8.47 -16.55
C LEU A 164 -1.85 -9.14 -16.89
N SER A 165 -2.39 -8.87 -18.08
CA SER A 165 -3.66 -9.47 -18.53
C SER A 165 -3.48 -10.94 -18.94
N LYS A 166 -2.34 -11.29 -19.56
CA LYS A 166 -2.00 -12.67 -19.94
C LYS A 166 -1.71 -13.56 -18.74
N SER A 167 -1.03 -13.04 -17.71
CA SER A 167 -0.80 -13.76 -16.44
C SER A 167 -2.12 -14.25 -15.84
N ARG A 168 -3.12 -13.34 -15.76
CA ARG A 168 -4.46 -13.63 -15.25
C ARG A 168 -5.21 -14.70 -16.05
N GLN A 169 -5.00 -14.78 -17.36
CA GLN A 169 -5.64 -15.81 -18.20
C GLN A 169 -5.02 -17.19 -18.00
N LYS A 170 -3.70 -17.26 -17.78
CA LYS A 170 -2.99 -18.51 -17.50
C LYS A 170 -3.46 -19.15 -16.19
N ASP A 171 -3.64 -18.36 -15.14
CA ASP A 171 -4.13 -18.83 -13.84
C ASP A 171 -5.56 -19.38 -13.93
N LYS A 172 -6.45 -18.69 -14.68
CA LYS A 172 -7.81 -19.17 -14.95
C LYS A 172 -7.84 -20.47 -15.76
N LYS A 173 -6.96 -20.60 -16.76
CA LYS A 173 -6.92 -21.77 -17.66
C LYS A 173 -6.33 -23.00 -16.99
N ASN A 174 -5.42 -22.81 -16.03
CA ASN A 174 -4.77 -23.90 -15.31
C ASN A 174 -5.57 -24.41 -14.10
N GLY A 175 -6.80 -23.94 -13.87
CA GLY A 175 -7.61 -24.37 -12.74
C GLY A 175 -6.98 -24.07 -11.37
N MET A 176 -5.97 -23.18 -11.32
CA MET A 176 -5.52 -22.60 -10.06
C MET A 176 -6.65 -21.69 -9.60
N VAL A 177 -7.54 -22.27 -8.80
CA VAL A 177 -8.37 -21.58 -7.84
C VAL A 177 -7.51 -20.48 -7.24
N SER A 178 -8.04 -19.26 -7.22
CA SER A 178 -7.50 -18.14 -6.45
C SER A 178 -6.72 -18.66 -5.27
N VAL A 179 -5.41 -18.37 -5.19
CA VAL A 179 -4.67 -18.54 -3.94
C VAL A 179 -5.62 -18.00 -2.87
N PRO A 180 -6.05 -18.83 -1.90
CA PRO A 180 -7.06 -18.39 -0.95
C PRO A 180 -6.58 -17.05 -0.41
N GLU A 181 -7.47 -16.05 -0.35
CA GLU A 181 -7.19 -14.86 0.44
C GLU A 181 -6.47 -15.36 1.69
N PRO A 182 -5.26 -14.86 2.02
CA PRO A 182 -4.64 -15.22 3.27
C PRO A 182 -5.73 -15.05 4.32
N ASN A 183 -6.00 -16.09 5.11
CA ASN A 183 -7.08 -16.20 6.10
C ASN A 183 -7.05 -15.09 7.20
N PHE A 184 -6.33 -13.99 6.97
CA PHE A 184 -6.23 -12.83 7.82
C PHE A 184 -7.58 -12.17 8.12
N PHE A 185 -8.58 -12.26 7.25
CA PHE A 185 -9.86 -11.56 7.44
C PHE A 185 -10.97 -12.44 8.05
N LEU A 186 -10.82 -13.76 8.10
CA LEU A 186 -11.84 -14.66 8.65
C LEU A 186 -11.64 -15.02 10.13
N GLN A 187 -10.52 -14.64 10.74
CA GLN A 187 -10.26 -14.92 12.16
C GLN A 187 -11.08 -14.07 13.15
N ARG A 188 -12.02 -13.24 12.67
CA ARG A 188 -12.88 -12.41 13.54
C ARG A 188 -14.34 -12.84 13.61
N LEU A 189 -14.70 -13.99 13.04
CA LEU A 189 -16.06 -14.57 13.13
C LEU A 189 -16.09 -15.96 13.78
N ALA A 190 -14.96 -16.44 14.33
CA ALA A 190 -14.87 -17.75 14.97
C ALA A 190 -14.61 -17.70 16.49
N ASP A 191 -14.41 -16.50 17.06
CA ASP A 191 -14.13 -16.30 18.49
C ASP A 191 -15.17 -15.39 19.17
N GLU A 192 -16.45 -15.48 18.76
CA GLU A 192 -17.59 -15.06 19.61
C GLU A 192 -18.15 -16.26 20.38
#